data_AF-A0A815KBK2-F1
#
_entry.id   AF-A0A815KBK2-F1
#
_cell.length_a   1.000
_cell.length_b   1.000
_cell.length_c   1.000
_cell.angle_alpha   90.00
_cell.angle_beta   90.00
_cell.angle_gamma   90.00
#
_symmetry.space_group_name_H-M   'P 1'
#
loop_
_entity.id
_entity.type
_entity.pdbx_description
1 polymer ?
#
loop_
_entity_poly.entity_id
_entity_poly.type
_entity_poly.pdbx_seq_one_letter_code
_entity_poly.pdbx_strand_id
1 'polypeptide(L)'
;TDVNQAKSLAISFINSNKGKPLLLADEYVFKLNKNTTTTKYWICTLNGCSAKVHTDLNSQFIKIVGDHNHFPEKEQLEVREFREKVKQRAIHETTPIPRYYDGAMNAMEYLDGLSFAVAKRKKWRMIIFLLLSIFDRF
;
A
#
# COMPACT_ATOMS: atom_id res chain seq x y z
N THR A 1 -45.67 0.81 21.78
CA THR A 1 -45.04 -0.40 21.23
C THR A 1 -43.83 0.04 20.42
N ASP A 2 -42.71 0.30 21.10
CA ASP A 2 -41.50 0.79 20.42
C ASP A 2 -40.68 -0.38 19.90
N VAL A 3 -40.60 -0.43 18.58
CA VAL A 3 -39.83 -1.41 17.83
C VAL A 3 -38.36 -1.01 17.95
N ASN A 4 -37.64 -1.70 18.82
CA ASN A 4 -36.18 -1.65 18.95
C ASN A 4 -35.55 -1.97 17.58
N GLN A 5 -35.23 -0.92 16.82
CA GLN A 5 -34.52 -1.04 15.57
C GLN A 5 -33.07 -1.40 15.89
N ALA A 6 -32.75 -2.69 15.87
CA ALA A 6 -31.38 -3.18 15.92
C ALA A 6 -30.65 -2.69 14.67
N LYS A 7 -30.02 -1.51 14.78
CA LYS A 7 -29.12 -0.98 13.75
C LYS A 7 -27.98 -1.99 13.59
N SER A 8 -27.98 -2.74 12.50
CA SER A 8 -26.88 -3.62 12.13
C SER A 8 -25.67 -2.76 11.77
N LEU A 9 -24.67 -2.71 12.65
CA LEU A 9 -23.45 -2.00 12.39
C LEU A 9 -22.57 -2.84 11.45
N ALA A 10 -22.15 -2.25 10.33
CA ALA A 10 -21.14 -2.86 9.49
C ALA A 10 -19.79 -2.88 10.23
N ILE A 11 -19.21 -4.06 10.35
CA ILE A 11 -17.88 -4.24 10.95
C ILE A 11 -16.93 -4.87 9.93
N SER A 12 -15.69 -4.46 9.97
CA SER A 12 -14.62 -5.04 9.15
C SER A 12 -13.36 -5.26 9.98
N PHE A 13 -12.41 -6.01 9.44
CA PHE A 13 -11.16 -6.32 10.10
C PHE A 13 -9.99 -5.75 9.31
N ILE A 14 -9.08 -5.11 10.04
CA ILE A 14 -7.81 -4.64 9.50
C ILE A 14 -6.66 -5.25 10.30
N ASN A 15 -5.48 -5.30 9.71
CA ASN A 15 -4.30 -5.81 10.41
C ASN A 15 -3.51 -4.69 11.07
N SER A 16 -3.06 -4.93 12.30
CA SER A 16 -2.05 -4.09 12.93
C SER A 16 -0.67 -4.26 12.27
N ASN A 17 0.26 -3.37 12.55
CA ASN A 17 1.65 -3.49 12.06
C ASN A 17 2.32 -4.82 12.45
N LYS A 18 1.86 -5.45 13.54
CA LYS A 18 2.35 -6.75 14.04
C LYS A 18 1.51 -7.94 13.54
N GLY A 19 0.62 -7.73 12.57
CA GLY A 19 -0.23 -8.78 11.98
C GLY A 19 -1.43 -9.21 12.83
N LYS A 20 -1.61 -8.67 14.05
CA LYS A 20 -2.80 -8.95 14.87
C LYS A 20 -4.03 -8.25 14.28
N PRO A 21 -5.22 -8.90 14.28
CA PRO A 21 -6.44 -8.29 13.78
C PRO A 21 -6.93 -7.17 14.71
N LEU A 22 -7.42 -6.12 14.09
CA LEU A 22 -8.13 -5.00 14.70
C LEU A 22 -9.53 -4.95 14.10
N LEU A 23 -10.50 -4.56 14.91
CA LEU A 23 -11.89 -4.41 14.50
C LEU A 23 -12.13 -2.94 14.11
N LEU A 24 -12.68 -2.71 12.92
CA LEU A 24 -13.17 -1.42 12.46
C LEU A 24 -14.69 -1.40 12.58
N ALA A 25 -15.21 -0.47 13.37
CA ALA A 25 -16.62 -0.32 13.65
C ALA A 25 -16.93 1.17 13.78
N ASP A 26 -17.90 1.67 13.01
CA ASP A 26 -18.32 3.09 13.04
C ASP A 26 -17.16 4.09 12.84
N GLU A 27 -16.23 3.79 11.92
CA GLU A 27 -15.00 4.58 11.67
C GLU A 27 -13.96 4.58 12.81
N TYR A 28 -14.21 3.84 13.90
CA TYR A 28 -13.27 3.68 15.00
C TYR A 28 -12.58 2.32 14.98
N VAL A 29 -11.34 2.30 15.48
CA VAL A 29 -10.53 1.08 15.57
C VAL A 29 -10.51 0.55 16.99
N PHE A 30 -10.71 -0.76 17.10
CA PHE A 30 -10.70 -1.49 18.36
C PHE A 30 -9.67 -2.61 18.33
N LYS A 31 -8.99 -2.82 19.45
CA LYS A 31 -8.10 -3.96 19.68
C LYS A 31 -8.80 -5.01 20.52
N LEU A 32 -8.49 -6.29 20.26
CA LEU A 32 -8.99 -7.37 21.09
C LEU A 32 -8.44 -7.23 22.50
N ASN A 33 -9.33 -7.17 23.49
CA ASN A 33 -8.96 -7.14 24.90
C ASN A 33 -8.96 -8.54 25.48
N LYS A 34 -10.07 -9.26 25.32
CA LYS A 34 -10.23 -10.64 25.79
C LYS A 34 -11.28 -11.38 24.97
N ASN A 35 -11.20 -12.69 25.01
CA ASN A 35 -12.22 -13.59 24.47
C ASN A 35 -12.79 -14.46 25.59
N THR A 36 -14.04 -14.86 25.41
CA THR A 36 -14.74 -15.87 26.21
C THR A 36 -15.18 -16.97 25.25
N THR A 37 -15.83 -18.01 25.77
CA THR A 37 -16.37 -19.13 24.99
C THR A 37 -17.43 -18.72 23.96
N THR A 38 -18.03 -17.54 24.09
CA THR A 38 -19.12 -17.06 23.22
C THR A 38 -18.87 -15.70 22.59
N THR A 39 -17.97 -14.89 23.17
CA THR A 39 -17.89 -13.46 22.84
C THR A 39 -16.44 -12.98 22.84
N LYS A 40 -16.11 -12.14 21.85
CA LYS A 40 -14.86 -11.37 21.79
C LYS A 40 -15.15 -9.94 22.24
N TYR A 41 -14.34 -9.45 23.15
CA TYR A 41 -14.44 -8.12 23.73
C TYR A 41 -13.33 -7.24 23.16
N TRP A 42 -13.74 -6.18 22.49
CA TRP A 42 -12.88 -5.22 21.81
C TRP A 42 -12.94 -3.88 22.54
N ILE A 43 -11.79 -3.23 22.69
CA ILE A 43 -11.66 -1.91 23.32
C ILE A 43 -11.06 -0.94 22.32
N CYS A 44 -11.45 0.33 22.39
CA CYS A 44 -10.88 1.35 21.51
C CYS A 44 -9.35 1.37 21.61
N THR A 45 -8.68 1.64 20.50
CA THR A 45 -7.21 1.72 20.47
C THR A 45 -6.68 2.96 21.17
N LEU A 46 -7.45 4.06 21.25
CA LEU A 46 -7.03 5.28 21.92
C LEU A 46 -7.03 5.11 23.44
N ASN A 47 -5.92 5.49 24.08
CA ASN A 47 -5.79 5.42 25.53
C ASN A 47 -6.76 6.41 26.20
N GLY A 48 -7.45 5.95 27.24
CA GLY A 48 -8.44 6.76 27.96
C GLY A 48 -9.82 6.81 27.30
N CYS A 49 -10.01 6.16 26.15
CA CYS A 49 -11.34 5.97 25.57
C CYS A 49 -12.06 4.79 26.23
N SER A 50 -13.31 4.98 26.64
CA SER A 50 -14.14 3.96 27.29
C SER A 50 -14.93 3.07 26.34
N ALA A 51 -14.98 3.41 25.05
CA ALA A 51 -15.78 2.71 24.05
C ALA A 51 -15.32 1.26 23.84
N LYS A 52 -16.29 0.35 23.75
CA LYS A 52 -16.09 -1.10 23.60
C LYS A 52 -17.05 -1.66 22.56
N VAL A 53 -16.60 -2.69 21.85
CA VAL A 53 -17.44 -3.45 20.91
C VAL A 53 -17.38 -4.92 21.28
N HIS A 54 -18.52 -5.59 21.19
CA HIS A 54 -18.64 -7.02 21.42
C HIS A 54 -19.00 -7.69 20.11
N THR A 55 -18.28 -8.75 19.76
CA THR A 55 -18.62 -9.62 18.63
C THR A 55 -18.77 -11.06 19.11
N ASP A 56 -19.48 -11.89 18.35
CA ASP A 56 -19.47 -13.33 18.58
C ASP A 56 -18.10 -13.94 18.16
N LEU A 57 -17.99 -15.26 18.27
CA LEU A 57 -16.80 -15.98 17.81
C LEU A 57 -16.62 -15.96 16.28
N ASN A 58 -17.74 -15.89 15.55
CA ASN A 58 -17.80 -15.80 14.09
C ASN A 58 -17.62 -14.36 13.57
N SER A 59 -17.21 -13.44 14.44
CA SER A 59 -16.95 -12.05 14.10
C SER A 59 -18.20 -11.28 13.65
N GLN A 60 -19.38 -11.65 14.14
CA GLN A 60 -20.63 -10.91 13.97
C GLN A 60 -20.81 -9.88 15.09
N PHE A 61 -21.34 -8.71 14.72
CA PHE A 61 -21.59 -7.62 15.63
C PHE A 61 -22.67 -7.99 16.65
N ILE A 62 -22.40 -7.77 17.94
CA ILE A 62 -23.39 -7.95 19.03
C ILE A 62 -23.85 -6.58 19.54
N LYS A 63 -22.91 -5.75 20.02
CA LYS A 63 -23.23 -4.42 20.57
C LYS A 63 -22.00 -3.51 20.71
N ILE A 64 -22.26 -2.21 20.79
CA ILE A 64 -21.30 -1.18 21.25
C ILE A 64 -21.68 -0.79 22.69
N VAL A 65 -20.68 -0.51 23.53
CA VAL A 65 -20.85 -0.04 24.91
C VAL A 65 -19.96 1.17 25.15
N GLY A 66 -20.55 2.24 25.67
CA GLY A 66 -19.86 3.49 26.00
C GLY A 66 -19.59 4.36 24.76
N ASP A 67 -19.23 5.61 25.02
CA ASP A 67 -19.03 6.61 23.99
C ASP A 67 -17.54 6.88 23.74
N HIS A 68 -17.25 7.40 22.54
CA HIS A 68 -15.94 7.91 22.19
C HIS A 68 -15.78 9.35 22.71
N ASN A 69 -14.62 9.64 23.29
CA ASN A 69 -14.22 10.98 23.75
C ASN A 69 -13.21 11.63 22.78
N HIS A 70 -13.16 11.15 21.55
CA HIS A 70 -12.25 11.60 20.51
C HIS A 70 -12.89 11.42 19.14
N PHE A 71 -12.37 12.14 18.15
CA PHE A 71 -12.82 11.99 16.77
C PHE A 71 -12.19 10.75 16.10
N PRO A 72 -12.83 10.20 15.05
CA PRO A 72 -12.24 9.15 14.23
C PRO A 72 -10.98 9.64 13.52
N GLU A 73 -9.92 8.82 13.51
CA GLU A 73 -8.65 9.12 12.84
C GLU A 73 -8.66 8.61 11.39
N LYS A 74 -9.49 9.21 10.52
CA LYS A 74 -9.70 8.74 9.13
C LYS A 74 -8.42 8.69 8.31
N GLU A 75 -7.56 9.71 8.40
CA GLU A 75 -6.28 9.75 7.69
C GLU A 75 -5.39 8.55 8.05
N GLN A 76 -5.39 8.14 9.32
CA GLN A 76 -4.60 6.98 9.74
C GLN A 76 -5.16 5.67 9.19
N LEU A 77 -6.48 5.57 9.01
CA LEU A 77 -7.10 4.41 8.37
C LEU A 77 -6.71 4.32 6.91
N GLU A 78 -6.73 5.44 6.18
CA GLU A 78 -6.32 5.49 4.77
C GLU A 78 -4.85 5.08 4.60
N VAL A 79 -3.96 5.59 5.45
CA VAL A 79 -2.54 5.20 5.44
C VAL A 79 -2.37 3.70 5.71
N ARG A 80 -3.16 3.12 6.63
CA ARG A 80 -3.13 1.68 6.90
C ARG A 80 -3.62 0.86 5.72
N GLU A 81 -4.73 1.26 5.11
CA GLU A 81 -5.29 0.59 3.95
C GLU A 81 -4.30 0.63 2.77
N PHE A 82 -3.70 1.79 2.53
CA PHE A 82 -2.66 1.95 1.50
C PHE A 82 -1.47 1.02 1.76
N ARG A 83 -0.93 1.02 2.99
CA ARG A 83 0.18 0.13 3.37
C ARG A 83 -0.18 -1.35 3.20
N GLU A 84 -1.40 -1.73 3.53
CA GLU A 84 -1.86 -3.11 3.36
C GLU A 84 -1.90 -3.48 1.88
N LYS A 85 -2.44 -2.62 1.01
CA LYS A 85 -2.42 -2.83 -0.45
C LYS A 85 -1.00 -2.99 -0.99
N VAL A 86 -0.05 -2.18 -0.51
CA VAL A 86 1.37 -2.29 -0.89
C VAL A 86 1.97 -3.62 -0.42
N LYS A 87 1.71 -4.04 0.82
CA LYS A 87 2.18 -5.34 1.35
C LYS A 87 1.60 -6.51 0.57
N GLN A 88 0.29 -6.49 0.32
CA GLN A 88 -0.36 -7.53 -0.46
C GLN A 88 0.29 -7.62 -1.84
N ARG A 89 0.54 -6.48 -2.50
CA ARG A 89 1.32 -6.42 -3.75
C ARG A 89 2.66 -7.10 -3.64
N ALA A 90 3.49 -6.70 -2.68
CA ALA A 90 4.82 -7.27 -2.51
C ALA A 90 4.78 -8.80 -2.26
N ILE A 91 3.74 -9.32 -1.60
CA ILE A 91 3.59 -10.76 -1.35
C ILE A 91 3.24 -11.54 -2.63
N HIS A 92 2.34 -11.01 -3.46
CA HIS A 92 1.91 -11.71 -4.69
C HIS A 92 2.78 -11.40 -5.92
N GLU A 93 3.64 -10.39 -5.84
CA GLU A 93 4.60 -10.05 -6.89
C GLU A 93 5.59 -11.19 -7.08
N THR A 94 5.37 -12.01 -8.11
CA THR A 94 6.27 -13.09 -8.51
C THR A 94 7.42 -12.59 -9.39
N THR A 95 7.31 -11.36 -9.90
CA THR A 95 8.36 -10.68 -10.65
C THR A 95 9.51 -10.37 -9.70
N PRO A 96 10.67 -11.02 -9.85
CA PRO A 96 11.81 -10.73 -8.99
C PRO A 96 12.24 -9.29 -9.21
N ILE A 97 12.55 -8.57 -8.13
CA ILE A 97 13.18 -7.23 -8.18
C ILE A 97 14.35 -7.18 -9.20
N PRO A 98 15.19 -8.25 -9.37
CA PRO A 98 16.20 -8.33 -10.42
C PRO A 98 15.73 -8.09 -11.86
N ARG A 99 14.50 -8.43 -12.26
CA ARG A 99 14.04 -8.21 -13.65
C ARG A 99 13.92 -6.74 -14.04
N TYR A 100 13.72 -5.84 -13.06
CA TYR A 100 13.81 -4.40 -13.31
C TYR A 100 15.25 -3.97 -13.57
N TYR A 101 16.23 -4.60 -12.91
CA TYR A 101 17.64 -4.34 -13.17
C TYR A 101 18.06 -4.92 -14.51
N ASP A 102 17.73 -6.16 -14.86
CA ASP A 102 18.12 -6.71 -16.17
C ASP A 102 17.51 -5.90 -17.33
N GLY A 103 16.25 -5.50 -17.21
CA GLY A 103 15.61 -4.61 -18.19
C GLY A 103 16.27 -3.23 -18.26
N ALA A 104 16.56 -2.61 -17.11
CA ALA A 104 17.23 -1.32 -17.05
C ALA A 104 18.70 -1.38 -17.50
N MET A 105 19.42 -2.45 -17.19
CA MET A 105 20.81 -2.70 -17.55
C MET A 105 20.93 -2.98 -19.05
N ASN A 106 20.06 -3.82 -19.61
CA ASN A 106 20.00 -4.06 -21.05
C ASN A 106 19.61 -2.79 -21.82
N ALA A 107 18.66 -2.00 -21.30
CA ALA A 107 18.31 -0.70 -21.88
C ALA A 107 19.48 0.30 -21.80
N MET A 108 20.22 0.33 -20.68
CA MET A 108 21.39 1.17 -20.51
C MET A 108 22.53 0.77 -21.46
N GLU A 109 22.84 -0.53 -21.57
CA GLU A 109 23.85 -1.07 -22.49
C GLU A 109 23.49 -0.76 -23.96
N TYR A 110 22.21 -0.85 -24.31
CA TYR A 110 21.72 -0.47 -25.63
C TYR A 110 21.88 1.04 -25.92
N LEU A 111 21.55 1.90 -24.94
CA LEU A 111 21.71 3.35 -25.08
C LEU A 111 23.19 3.77 -25.17
N ASP A 112 24.07 3.13 -24.42
CA ASP A 112 25.53 3.34 -24.52
C ASP A 112 26.06 2.87 -25.88
N GLY A 113 25.59 1.72 -26.37
CA GLY A 113 25.91 1.21 -27.71
C GLY A 113 25.44 2.15 -28.82
N LEU A 114 24.22 2.69 -28.70
CA LEU A 114 23.69 3.70 -29.62
C LEU A 114 24.49 5.01 -29.56
N SER A 115 24.83 5.48 -28.36
CA SER A 115 25.65 6.68 -28.15
C SER A 115 27.02 6.53 -28.83
N PHE A 116 27.68 5.38 -28.65
CA PHE A 116 28.95 5.07 -29.30
C PHE A 116 28.83 5.01 -30.83
N ALA A 117 27.79 4.34 -31.35
CA ALA A 117 27.53 4.26 -32.78
C ALA A 117 27.21 5.63 -33.41
N VAL A 118 26.50 6.51 -32.68
CA VAL A 118 26.24 7.90 -33.08
C VAL A 118 27.53 8.72 -33.07
N ALA A 119 28.37 8.59 -32.04
CA ALA A 119 29.66 9.27 -31.96
C ALA A 119 30.61 8.86 -33.09
N LYS A 120 30.70 7.56 -33.41
CA LYS A 120 31.50 7.05 -34.53
C LYS A 120 30.98 7.55 -35.88
N ARG A 121 29.65 7.59 -36.09
CA ARG A 121 29.03 8.20 -37.29
C ARG A 121 29.31 9.69 -37.40
N LYS A 122 29.25 10.46 -36.29
CA LYS A 122 29.62 11.89 -36.28
C LYS A 122 31.10 12.09 -36.63
N LYS A 123 32.00 11.28 -36.08
CA LYS A 123 33.44 11.33 -36.39
C LYS A 123 33.74 10.98 -37.86
N TRP A 124 33.08 9.95 -38.40
CA TRP A 124 33.20 9.61 -39.82
C TRP A 124 32.60 10.67 -40.74
N ARG A 125 31.45 11.26 -40.37
CA ARG A 125 30.90 12.41 -41.10
C ARG A 125 31.87 13.58 -41.11
N MET A 126 32.47 13.93 -39.98
CA MET A 126 33.49 14.99 -39.91
C MET A 126 34.71 14.68 -40.80
N ILE A 127 35.19 13.44 -40.80
CA ILE A 127 36.31 13.00 -41.66
C ILE A 127 35.91 13.06 -43.15
N ILE A 128 34.71 12.61 -43.50
CA ILE A 128 34.18 12.66 -44.87
C ILE A 128 34.01 14.12 -45.33
N PHE A 129 33.47 15.01 -44.47
CA PHE A 129 33.38 16.44 -44.79
C PHE A 129 34.75 17.09 -44.98
N LEU A 130 35.76 16.71 -44.19
CA LEU A 130 37.14 17.14 -44.38
C LEU A 130 37.72 16.67 -45.72
N LEU A 131 37.52 15.39 -46.08
CA LEU A 131 38.00 14.83 -47.35
C LEU A 131 37.28 15.41 -48.58
N LEU A 132 35.96 15.67 -48.48
CA LEU A 132 35.21 16.34 -49.53
C LEU A 132 35.60 17.83 -49.66
N SER A 133 35.88 18.52 -48.55
CA SER A 133 36.35 19.92 -48.59
C SER A 133 37.75 20.11 -49.16
N ILE A 134 38.56 19.03 -49.23
CA ILE A 134 39.88 19.02 -49.86
C ILE A 134 39.75 18.84 -51.38
N PHE A 135 38.69 18.16 -51.85
CA PHE A 135 38.43 17.94 -53.28
C PHE A 135 37.76 19.14 -53.98
N ASP A 136 37.09 20.04 -53.26
CA ASP A 136 36.50 21.27 -53.81
C ASP A 136 37.49 22.46 -53.92
N ARG A 137 38.81 22.24 -53.74
CA ARG A 137 39.88 23.27 -53.78
C ARG A 137 40.93 23.08 -54.87
N PHE A 138 40.70 22.18 -55.82
CA PHE A 138 41.45 22.03 -57.08
C PHE A 138 40.51 22.23 -58.26
#